data_AF-A0A654D1D8-F1
#
_entry.id   AF-A0A654D1D8-F1
#
_cell.length_a   1.000
_cell.length_b   1.000
_cell.length_c   1.000
_cell.angle_alpha   90.00
_cell.angle_beta   90.00
_cell.angle_gamma   90.00
#
_symmetry.space_group_name_H-M   'P 1'
#
loop_
_entity.id
_entity.type
_entity.pdbx_description
1 polymer ?
#
loop_
_entity_poly.entity_id
_entity_poly.type
_entity_poly.pdbx_seq_one_letter_code
_entity_poly.pdbx_strand_id
1 'polypeptide(L)'
;MSIGKYFALSVVLASTAVHAEITSLTGDIEYGPARDMVNKAPVCSSATDFFEMFQVAANTEDQAAVGAAWEALVKRGACTLLPPQTVYVNALRMAQISGSARKEPSVYTVAKIRADGKELFVLPNNLVGEAGFDIIKQSQQLNKRNGMPLVQ
;
A
#
# COMPACT_ATOMS: atom_id res chain seq x y z
N MET A 1 -47.41 -22.51 -34.83
CA MET A 1 -47.76 -21.11 -34.47
C MET A 1 -47.48 -20.91 -32.98
N SER A 2 -47.02 -19.70 -32.64
CA SER A 2 -46.13 -19.34 -31.54
C SER A 2 -46.78 -19.14 -30.15
N ILE A 3 -45.93 -18.74 -29.18
CA ILE A 3 -46.13 -18.19 -27.82
C ILE A 3 -45.92 -19.25 -26.72
N GLY A 4 -44.86 -19.26 -25.90
CA GLY A 4 -44.00 -18.17 -25.41
C GLY A 4 -44.22 -18.02 -23.90
N LYS A 5 -43.34 -18.59 -23.04
CA LYS A 5 -43.34 -18.33 -21.59
C LYS A 5 -41.92 -18.25 -21.04
N TYR A 6 -41.46 -17.00 -20.98
CA TYR A 6 -40.56 -16.33 -20.05
C TYR A 6 -39.60 -17.16 -19.18
N PHE A 7 -38.33 -16.98 -19.52
CA PHE A 7 -37.15 -16.93 -18.64
C PHE A 7 -37.48 -16.51 -17.19
N ALA A 8 -37.20 -17.40 -16.24
CA ALA A 8 -36.96 -17.01 -14.85
C ALA A 8 -35.48 -16.66 -14.70
N LEU A 9 -35.15 -15.39 -14.92
CA LEU A 9 -33.83 -14.84 -14.63
C LEU A 9 -33.69 -14.73 -13.10
N SER A 10 -33.11 -15.73 -12.46
CA SER A 10 -32.68 -15.61 -11.06
C SER A 10 -31.46 -14.69 -11.03
N VAL A 11 -31.69 -13.40 -10.82
CA VAL A 11 -30.66 -12.45 -10.40
C VAL A 11 -30.31 -12.81 -8.96
N VAL A 12 -29.35 -13.73 -8.82
CA VAL A 12 -28.64 -13.89 -7.55
C VAL A 12 -27.82 -12.61 -7.40
N LEU A 13 -28.32 -11.65 -6.61
CA LEU A 13 -27.51 -10.56 -6.10
C LEU A 13 -26.37 -11.19 -5.32
N ALA A 14 -25.20 -11.28 -5.96
CA ALA A 14 -23.95 -11.58 -5.30
C ALA A 14 -23.76 -10.54 -4.20
N SER A 15 -23.86 -11.02 -2.96
CA SER A 15 -23.60 -10.23 -1.76
C SER A 15 -22.17 -9.71 -1.90
N THR A 16 -22.03 -8.41 -2.05
CA THR A 16 -20.76 -7.70 -2.14
C THR A 16 -20.00 -7.88 -0.84
N ALA A 17 -19.17 -8.92 -0.75
CA ALA A 17 -18.07 -8.93 0.17
C ALA A 17 -17.12 -7.83 -0.29
N VAL A 18 -17.26 -6.63 0.28
CA VAL A 18 -16.31 -5.52 0.09
C VAL A 18 -15.02 -5.92 0.81
N HIS A 19 -14.26 -6.80 0.17
CA HIS A 19 -12.87 -7.05 0.50
C HIS A 19 -12.10 -5.81 0.06
N ALA A 20 -11.24 -5.25 0.92
CA ALA A 20 -10.36 -4.17 0.50
C ALA A 20 -9.68 -4.51 -0.82
N GLU A 21 -9.80 -3.61 -1.78
CA GLU A 21 -9.33 -3.79 -3.13
C GLU A 21 -8.26 -2.76 -3.42
N ILE A 22 -7.14 -3.21 -3.98
CA ILE A 22 -6.20 -2.31 -4.64
C ILE A 22 -6.86 -1.92 -5.96
N THR A 23 -7.46 -0.74 -6.00
CA THR A 23 -8.22 -0.26 -7.17
C THR A 23 -7.31 0.30 -8.26
N SER A 24 -6.06 0.64 -7.90
CA SER A 24 -5.02 1.07 -8.83
C SER A 24 -3.64 0.83 -8.22
N LEU A 25 -2.68 0.42 -9.05
CA LEU A 25 -1.28 0.22 -8.68
C LEU A 25 -0.40 0.85 -9.76
N THR A 26 0.51 1.74 -9.37
CA THR A 26 1.45 2.34 -10.32
C THR A 26 2.63 1.42 -10.59
N GLY A 27 3.32 1.66 -11.72
CA GLY A 27 4.71 1.23 -11.87
C GLY A 27 5.65 2.03 -10.95
N ASP A 28 6.96 1.85 -11.16
CA ASP A 28 7.97 2.67 -10.49
C ASP A 28 7.92 4.11 -11.07
N ILE A 29 7.54 5.06 -10.24
CA ILE A 29 7.58 6.49 -10.56
C ILE A 29 8.95 7.00 -10.15
N GLU A 30 9.74 7.50 -11.10
CA GLU A 30 11.07 8.02 -10.80
C GLU A 30 11.01 9.16 -9.78
N TYR A 31 11.78 9.03 -8.70
CA TYR A 31 12.01 10.09 -7.71
C TYR A 31 13.35 10.78 -7.95
N GLY A 32 14.29 10.08 -8.60
CA GLY A 32 15.70 10.44 -8.67
C GLY A 32 16.46 9.96 -7.43
N PRO A 33 17.78 9.71 -7.53
CA PRO A 33 18.58 9.19 -6.41
C PRO A 33 18.69 10.24 -5.30
N ALA A 34 17.83 10.12 -4.29
CA ALA A 34 17.90 10.94 -3.08
C ALA A 34 18.53 10.12 -1.95
N ARG A 35 19.58 10.65 -1.33
CA ARG A 35 20.23 10.00 -0.20
C ARG A 35 19.40 10.22 1.06
N ASP A 36 19.12 9.15 1.78
CA ASP A 36 18.41 9.18 3.07
C ASP A 36 19.05 8.15 4.04
N MET A 37 18.51 8.04 5.25
CA MET A 37 18.88 7.07 6.25
C MET A 37 17.64 6.32 6.71
N VAL A 38 17.77 5.01 6.87
CA VAL A 38 16.79 4.20 7.60
C VAL A 38 17.27 4.02 9.03
N ASN A 39 16.36 4.02 9.99
CA ASN A 39 16.67 3.63 11.37
C ASN A 39 15.91 2.35 11.73
N LYS A 40 16.59 1.20 11.61
CA LYS A 40 16.02 -0.13 11.87
C LYS A 40 14.61 -0.28 11.29
N ALA A 41 14.54 -0.26 9.96
CA ALA A 41 13.28 -0.20 9.23
C ALA A 41 12.90 -1.56 8.66
N PRO A 42 11.61 -1.90 8.65
CA PRO A 42 11.17 -2.99 7.81
C PRO A 42 11.28 -2.70 6.33
N VAL A 43 11.75 -3.69 5.58
CA VAL A 43 11.90 -3.64 4.13
C VAL A 43 11.39 -4.91 3.50
N CYS A 44 10.78 -4.81 2.32
CA CYS A 44 10.27 -5.96 1.57
C CYS A 44 10.83 -5.96 0.15
N SER A 45 10.94 -7.13 -0.48
CA SER A 45 11.35 -7.22 -1.89
C SER A 45 10.26 -6.75 -2.86
N SER A 46 9.00 -6.73 -2.43
CA SER A 46 7.87 -6.27 -3.22
C SER A 46 7.11 -5.15 -2.51
N ALA A 47 6.72 -4.14 -3.27
CA ALA A 47 5.77 -3.11 -2.82
C ALA A 47 4.40 -3.71 -2.45
N THR A 48 3.99 -4.79 -3.13
CA THR A 48 2.70 -5.45 -2.91
C THR A 48 2.57 -5.99 -1.49
N ASP A 49 3.66 -6.45 -0.88
CA ASP A 49 3.65 -6.92 0.51
C ASP A 49 3.20 -5.80 1.47
N PHE A 50 3.65 -4.56 1.26
CA PHE A 50 3.17 -3.41 2.04
C PHE A 50 1.72 -3.04 1.72
N PHE A 51 1.31 -3.15 0.45
CA PHE A 51 -0.07 -2.85 0.06
C PHE A 51 -1.08 -3.86 0.62
N GLU A 52 -0.71 -5.13 0.75
CA GLU A 52 -1.51 -6.14 1.46
C GLU A 52 -1.77 -5.75 2.93
N MET A 53 -0.77 -5.20 3.62
CA MET A 53 -0.95 -4.67 4.98
C MET A 53 -1.91 -3.48 5.01
N PHE A 54 -1.83 -2.57 4.03
CA PHE A 54 -2.75 -1.44 3.93
C PHE A 54 -4.18 -1.85 3.58
N GLN A 55 -4.38 -2.95 2.85
CA GLN A 55 -5.71 -3.54 2.64
C GLN A 55 -6.32 -4.02 3.96
N VAL A 56 -5.53 -4.64 4.85
CA VAL A 56 -6.00 -4.99 6.19
C VAL A 56 -6.39 -3.72 6.94
N ALA A 57 -5.54 -2.70 6.98
CA ALA A 57 -5.85 -1.42 7.63
C ALA A 57 -7.05 -0.67 7.02
N ALA A 58 -7.36 -0.87 5.74
CA ALA A 58 -8.54 -0.30 5.10
C ALA A 58 -9.84 -1.07 5.41
N ASN A 59 -9.73 -2.36 5.73
CA ASN A 59 -10.86 -3.20 6.14
C ASN A 59 -11.16 -3.11 7.64
N THR A 60 -10.15 -2.84 8.46
CA THR A 60 -10.29 -2.80 9.91
C THR A 60 -9.52 -1.63 10.53
N GLU A 61 -10.13 -0.99 11.53
CA GLU A 61 -9.46 0.00 12.39
C GLU A 61 -8.66 -0.66 13.53
N ASP A 62 -8.70 -2.00 13.61
CA ASP A 62 -8.00 -2.79 14.62
C ASP A 62 -6.48 -2.85 14.34
N GLN A 63 -5.72 -2.18 15.20
CA GLN A 63 -4.26 -2.17 15.16
C GLN A 63 -3.65 -3.56 15.40
N ALA A 64 -4.32 -4.44 16.15
CA ALA A 64 -3.83 -5.80 16.39
C ALA A 64 -3.87 -6.63 15.10
N ALA A 65 -4.92 -6.47 14.30
CA ALA A 65 -5.04 -7.13 12.99
C ALA A 65 -3.96 -6.65 12.00
N VAL A 66 -3.67 -5.34 11.99
CA VAL A 66 -2.57 -4.77 11.19
C VAL A 66 -1.21 -5.32 11.66
N GLY A 67 -0.99 -5.39 12.97
CA GLY A 67 0.21 -6.01 13.55
C GLY A 67 0.36 -7.49 13.18
N ALA A 68 -0.71 -8.28 13.21
CA ALA A 68 -0.68 -9.68 12.82
C ALA A 68 -0.38 -9.88 11.32
N ALA A 69 -0.94 -9.02 10.46
CA ALA A 69 -0.63 -9.02 9.03
C ALA A 69 0.86 -8.72 8.80
N TRP A 70 1.40 -7.75 9.54
CA TRP A 70 2.82 -7.43 9.52
C TRP A 70 3.70 -8.61 9.94
N GLU A 71 3.39 -9.25 11.06
CA GLU A 71 4.13 -10.44 11.53
C GLU A 71 4.09 -11.59 10.52
N ALA A 72 2.96 -11.80 9.84
CA ALA A 72 2.83 -12.82 8.81
C ALA A 72 3.77 -12.58 7.62
N LEU A 73 3.93 -11.32 7.18
CA LEU A 73 4.86 -10.94 6.10
C LEU A 73 6.32 -11.23 6.48
N VAL A 74 6.70 -10.93 7.72
CA VAL A 74 8.05 -11.22 8.24
C VAL A 74 8.26 -12.72 8.37
N LYS A 75 7.29 -13.46 8.95
CA LYS A 75 7.39 -14.91 9.17
C LYS A 75 7.52 -15.70 7.85
N ARG A 76 6.88 -15.24 6.77
CA ARG A 76 7.00 -15.85 5.44
C ARG A 76 8.25 -15.44 4.66
N GLY A 77 9.10 -14.56 5.24
CA GLY A 77 10.35 -14.11 4.62
C GLY A 77 10.19 -13.07 3.52
N ALA A 78 8.99 -12.50 3.34
CA ALA A 78 8.74 -11.47 2.33
C ALA A 78 9.34 -10.11 2.73
N CYS A 79 9.43 -9.87 4.05
CA CYS A 79 9.99 -8.66 4.63
C CYS A 79 11.05 -9.00 5.69
N THR A 80 12.07 -8.15 5.79
CA THR A 80 13.16 -8.25 6.76
C THR A 80 13.37 -6.91 7.46
N LEU A 81 14.15 -6.90 8.55
CA LEU A 81 14.58 -5.66 9.18
C LEU A 81 15.92 -5.22 8.61
N LEU A 82 15.95 -4.04 8.00
CA LEU A 82 17.17 -3.39 7.55
C LEU A 82 17.80 -2.65 8.74
N PRO A 83 19.05 -2.94 9.12
CA PRO A 83 19.73 -2.20 10.19
C PRO A 83 19.91 -0.72 9.81
N PRO A 84 20.21 0.16 10.78
CA PRO A 84 20.49 1.56 10.49
C PRO A 84 21.59 1.71 9.45
N GLN A 85 21.28 2.34 8.32
CA GLN A 85 22.24 2.59 7.24
C GLN A 85 21.78 3.73 6.34
N THR A 86 22.71 4.28 5.57
CA THR A 86 22.39 5.16 4.44
C THR A 86 21.78 4.34 3.31
N VAL A 87 20.71 4.86 2.71
CA VAL A 87 20.06 4.28 1.53
C VAL A 87 19.89 5.34 0.45
N TYR A 88 19.61 4.91 -0.77
CA TYR A 88 19.22 5.80 -1.87
C TYR A 88 17.78 5.52 -2.27
N VAL A 89 16.91 6.51 -2.14
CA VAL A 89 15.56 6.45 -2.69
C VAL A 89 15.67 6.66 -4.20
N ASN A 90 15.13 5.73 -4.99
CA ASN A 90 15.26 5.77 -6.46
C ASN A 90 13.91 6.02 -7.14
N ALA A 91 12.85 5.41 -6.62
CA ALA A 91 11.51 5.46 -7.18
C ALA A 91 10.46 5.33 -6.09
N LEU A 92 9.23 5.67 -6.44
CA LEU A 92 8.04 5.46 -5.61
C LEU A 92 7.11 4.48 -6.28
N ARG A 93 6.37 3.71 -5.47
CA ARG A 93 5.20 2.97 -5.96
C ARG A 93 4.00 3.38 -5.14
N MET A 94 2.87 3.58 -5.82
CA MET A 94 1.63 4.03 -5.20
C MET A 94 0.52 3.03 -5.47
N ALA A 95 -0.35 2.85 -4.48
CA ALA A 95 -1.59 2.10 -4.63
C ALA A 95 -2.76 2.93 -4.13
N GLN A 96 -3.90 2.84 -4.82
CA GLN A 96 -5.18 3.29 -4.29
C GLN A 96 -5.86 2.10 -3.62
N ILE A 97 -6.23 2.26 -2.35
CA ILE A 97 -6.80 1.17 -1.56
C ILE A 97 -8.03 1.70 -0.82
N SER A 98 -9.16 1.03 -1.02
CA SER A 98 -10.39 1.17 -0.23
C SER A 98 -10.67 -0.13 0.50
N GLY A 99 -11.52 -0.10 1.51
CA GLY A 99 -11.98 -1.28 2.26
C GLY A 99 -13.28 -1.01 3.00
N SER A 100 -13.76 -2.00 3.74
CA SER A 100 -15.04 -1.90 4.45
C SER A 100 -15.08 -0.78 5.49
N ALA A 101 -13.98 -0.53 6.20
CA ALA A 101 -13.86 0.57 7.16
C ALA A 101 -13.53 1.91 6.46
N ARG A 102 -12.82 1.87 5.32
CA ARG A 102 -12.44 3.05 4.52
C ARG A 102 -12.95 2.94 3.09
N LYS A 103 -14.23 3.28 2.90
CA LYS A 103 -14.93 3.08 1.62
C LYS A 103 -14.36 3.92 0.47
N GLU A 104 -13.85 5.10 0.78
CA GLU A 104 -13.20 5.97 -0.20
C GLU A 104 -11.75 5.51 -0.39
N PRO A 105 -11.31 5.26 -1.64
CA PRO A 105 -9.95 4.81 -1.89
C PRO A 105 -8.95 5.91 -1.52
N SER A 106 -7.89 5.57 -0.79
CA SER A 106 -6.80 6.48 -0.48
C SER A 106 -5.51 6.03 -1.17
N VAL A 107 -4.68 6.98 -1.54
CA VAL A 107 -3.33 6.75 -2.05
C VAL A 107 -2.40 6.39 -0.89
N TYR A 108 -1.72 5.25 -1.03
CA TYR A 108 -0.63 4.78 -0.18
C TYR A 108 0.63 4.70 -1.01
N THR A 109 1.75 5.20 -0.47
CA THR A 109 3.03 5.27 -1.19
C THR A 109 4.11 4.49 -0.46
N VAL A 110 4.88 3.70 -1.20
CA VAL A 110 6.10 3.07 -0.71
C VAL A 110 7.30 3.57 -1.49
N ALA A 111 8.42 3.74 -0.81
CA ALA A 111 9.68 4.15 -1.42
C ALA A 111 10.47 2.91 -1.85
N LYS A 112 10.93 2.89 -3.11
CA LYS A 112 11.93 1.95 -3.59
C LYS A 112 13.31 2.50 -3.27
N ILE A 113 14.06 1.77 -2.48
CA ILE A 113 15.40 2.13 -2.01
C ILE A 113 16.45 1.17 -2.53
N ARG A 114 17.69 1.65 -2.65
CA ARG A 114 18.89 0.82 -2.82
C ARG A 114 19.68 0.80 -1.51
N ALA A 115 19.88 -0.40 -0.97
CA ALA A 115 20.64 -0.68 0.25
C ALA A 115 21.55 -1.89 0.01
N ASP A 116 22.84 -1.79 0.32
CA ASP A 116 23.83 -2.86 0.10
C ASP A 116 23.77 -3.49 -1.31
N GLY A 117 23.53 -2.65 -2.33
CA GLY A 117 23.44 -3.07 -3.73
C GLY A 117 22.12 -3.75 -4.13
N LYS A 118 21.19 -3.95 -3.20
CA LYS A 118 19.86 -4.54 -3.44
C LYS A 118 18.79 -3.46 -3.55
N GLU A 119 17.79 -3.72 -4.39
CA GLU A 119 16.58 -2.90 -4.44
C GLU A 119 15.53 -3.48 -3.50
N LEU A 120 14.98 -2.63 -2.64
CA LEU A 120 14.00 -2.99 -1.62
C LEU A 120 12.92 -1.91 -1.56
N PHE A 121 11.79 -2.22 -0.96
CA PHE A 121 10.75 -1.26 -0.65
C PHE A 121 10.71 -0.97 0.84
N VAL A 122 10.36 0.26 1.20
CA VAL A 122 10.24 0.72 2.58
C VAL A 122 9.08 1.71 2.68
N LEU A 123 8.44 1.77 3.84
CA LEU A 123 7.48 2.83 4.12
C LEU A 123 8.21 4.18 4.31
N PRO A 124 7.72 5.28 3.72
CA PRO A 124 8.37 6.58 3.81
C PRO A 124 8.59 7.10 5.23
N ASN A 125 7.74 6.73 6.19
CA ASN A 125 7.88 7.12 7.61
C ASN A 125 9.09 6.46 8.31
N ASN A 126 9.69 5.44 7.70
CA ASN A 126 10.92 4.80 8.19
C ASN A 126 12.20 5.41 7.59
N LEU A 127 12.06 6.38 6.69
CA LEU A 127 13.14 7.24 6.22
C LEU A 127 13.20 8.46 7.14
N VAL A 128 14.37 8.74 7.71
CA VAL A 128 14.52 9.77 8.77
C VAL A 128 15.01 11.11 8.24
N GLY A 129 15.35 11.20 6.96
CA GLY A 129 15.76 12.41 6.26
C GLY A 129 14.62 13.08 5.50
N GLU A 130 14.99 14.02 4.63
CA GLU A 130 14.03 14.87 3.90
C GLU A 130 13.19 14.10 2.88
N ALA A 131 13.74 13.05 2.25
CA ALA A 131 13.02 12.33 1.20
C ALA A 131 11.78 11.63 1.77
N GLY A 132 11.90 10.98 2.94
CA GLY A 132 10.76 10.40 3.64
C GLY A 132 9.64 11.40 3.90
N PHE A 133 10.00 12.56 4.44
CA PHE A 133 9.06 13.64 4.74
C PHE A 133 8.37 14.19 3.48
N ASP A 134 9.13 14.44 2.42
CA ASP A 134 8.60 14.97 1.16
C ASP A 134 7.63 13.99 0.50
N ILE A 135 7.94 12.70 0.49
CA ILE A 135 7.07 11.65 -0.06
C ILE A 135 5.75 11.58 0.70
N ILE A 136 5.77 11.63 2.04
CA ILE A 136 4.55 11.62 2.86
C ILE A 136 3.71 12.85 2.54
N LYS A 137 4.33 14.04 2.53
CA LYS A 137 3.64 15.29 2.25
C LYS A 137 3.01 15.31 0.87
N GLN A 138 3.70 14.80 -0.15
CA GLN A 138 3.15 14.67 -1.51
C GLN A 138 1.95 13.71 -1.54
N SER A 139 2.06 12.56 -0.87
CA SER A 139 0.98 11.57 -0.78
C SER A 139 -0.26 12.14 -0.07
N GLN A 140 -0.06 12.88 1.01
CA GLN A 140 -1.11 13.60 1.73
C GLN A 140 -1.76 14.69 0.86
N GLN A 141 -0.97 15.44 0.09
CA GLN A 141 -1.51 16.44 -0.85
C GLN A 141 -2.32 15.80 -1.98
N LEU A 142 -1.89 14.64 -2.50
CA LEU A 142 -2.64 13.88 -3.50
C LEU A 142 -3.99 13.41 -2.95
N ASN A 143 -4.00 12.82 -1.76
CA ASN A 143 -5.25 12.43 -1.09
C ASN A 143 -6.18 13.64 -0.88
N LYS A 144 -5.65 14.77 -0.37
CA LYS A 144 -6.44 16.00 -0.17
C LYS A 144 -7.02 16.54 -1.47
N ARG A 145 -6.26 16.55 -2.57
CA ARG A 145 -6.74 17.01 -3.89
C ARG A 145 -7.89 16.16 -4.42
N ASN A 146 -7.87 14.86 -4.10
CA ASN A 146 -8.87 13.91 -4.52
C ASN A 146 -10.06 13.80 -3.54
N GLY A 147 -10.09 14.61 -2.48
CA GLY A 147 -11.14 14.57 -1.45
C GLY A 147 -11.06 13.34 -0.54
N MET A 148 -9.93 12.64 -0.52
CA MET A 148 -9.73 11.37 0.20
C MET A 148 -9.15 11.61 1.61
N PRO A 149 -9.37 10.70 2.58
CA PRO A 149 -8.80 10.83 3.91
C PRO A 149 -7.26 10.84 3.87
N LEU A 150 -6.65 11.52 4.82
CA LEU A 150 -5.19 11.55 4.98
C LEU A 150 -4.73 10.23 5.57
N VAL A 151 -3.92 9.48 4.83
CA VAL A 151 -3.44 8.17 5.26
C VAL A 151 -1.94 8.05 5.01
N GLN A 152 -1.14 8.38 6.01
CA GLN A 152 0.26 7.96 6.18
C GLN A 152 0.84 8.56 7.46
#